data_AF-A0A397SYF3-F1
#
_entry.id   AF-A0A397SYF3-F1
#
_cell.length_a   1.000
_cell.length_b   1.000
_cell.length_c   1.000
_cell.angle_alpha   90.00
_cell.angle_beta   90.00
_cell.angle_gamma   90.00
#
_symmetry.space_group_name_H-M   'P 1'
#
loop_
_entity.id
_entity.type
_entity.pdbx_description
1 polymer ?
#
loop_
_entity_poly.entity_id
_entity_poly.type
_entity_poly.pdbx_seq_one_letter_code
_entity_poly.pdbx_strand_id
1 'polypeptide(L)' 'MEPINDRNNGNNPLPISFITFIDNENNCYSCGTKYSQTLLFEQKYCKSCLCRYIQKDNDTYLDVYNNGHIY' A
#
# COMPACT_ATOMS: atom_id res chain seq x y z
N MET A 1 15.56 14.66 -3.79
CA MET A 1 14.15 14.23 -3.97
C MET A 1 13.38 14.86 -2.82
N GLU A 2 12.53 15.84 -3.12
CA GLU A 2 11.67 16.45 -2.09
C GLU A 2 10.38 15.63 -1.93
N PRO A 3 9.85 15.48 -0.70
CA PRO A 3 8.55 14.85 -0.50
C PRO A 3 7.44 15.76 -1.02
N ILE A 4 6.53 15.19 -1.80
CA ILE A 4 5.30 15.84 -2.27
C ILE A 4 4.44 16.23 -1.06
N ASN A 5 4.31 17.53 -0.84
CA ASN A 5 3.49 18.12 0.22
C ASN A 5 2.02 18.16 -0.23
N ASP A 6 1.24 17.15 0.15
CA ASP A 6 -0.20 17.12 -0.06
C ASP A 6 -0.93 17.69 1.16
N ARG A 7 -1.32 18.96 1.06
CA ARG A 7 -2.17 19.61 2.07
C ARG A 7 -3.64 19.45 1.69
N ASN A 8 -4.34 18.76 2.59
CA ASN A 8 -5.70 19.00 3.10
C ASN A 8 -6.90 18.25 2.46
N ASN A 9 -7.38 17.30 3.27
CA ASN A 9 -8.75 17.12 3.79
C ASN A 9 -9.80 16.42 2.90
N GLY A 10 -10.14 15.18 3.29
CA GLY A 10 -11.39 14.52 2.92
C GLY A 10 -11.28 13.01 2.76
N ASN A 11 -10.56 12.55 1.73
CA ASN A 11 -10.47 11.14 1.33
C ASN A 11 -9.12 10.87 0.68
N ASN A 12 -8.01 11.04 1.41
CA ASN A 12 -6.71 10.66 0.86
C ASN A 12 -6.57 9.14 1.02
N PRO A 13 -6.50 8.36 -0.08
CA PRO A 13 -6.29 6.93 0.03
C PRO A 13 -5.01 6.70 0.83
N LEU A 14 -5.06 5.79 1.80
CA LEU A 14 -3.88 5.47 2.59
C LEU A 14 -2.77 5.06 1.62
N PRO A 15 -1.61 5.72 1.66
CA PRO A 15 -0.53 5.37 0.76
C PRO A 15 -0.15 3.90 1.00
N ILE A 16 -0.08 3.14 -0.09
CA ILE A 16 0.28 1.72 -0.11
C ILE A 16 1.75 1.59 0.31
N SER A 17 1.94 1.51 1.62
CA SER A 17 3.24 1.52 2.30
C SER A 17 3.72 0.13 2.68
N PHE A 18 2.88 -0.90 2.44
CA PHE A 18 3.21 -2.29 2.72
C PHE A 18 3.96 -2.98 1.57
N ILE A 19 4.11 -2.35 0.42
CA ILE A 19 4.85 -2.86 -0.76
C ILE A 19 6.15 -2.06 -0.89
N THR A 20 7.26 -2.74 -1.19
CA THR A 20 8.51 -2.06 -1.59
C THR A 20 8.75 -2.20 -3.08
N PHE A 21 9.24 -1.12 -3.69
CA PHE A 21 9.79 -1.11 -5.05
C PHE A 21 11.32 -1.23 -5.07
N ILE A 22 11.95 -1.13 -3.90
CA ILE A 22 13.40 -1.27 -3.72
C ILE A 22 13.67 -2.73 -3.34
N ASP A 23 14.36 -3.45 -4.21
CA ASP A 23 14.58 -4.88 -4.07
C ASP A 23 15.62 -5.23 -2.99
N ASN A 24 16.55 -4.34 -2.67
CA ASN A 24 17.62 -4.66 -1.69
C ASN A 24 17.16 -4.62 -0.23
N GLU A 25 15.92 -4.23 0.04
CA GLU A 25 15.41 -4.11 1.40
C GLU A 25 14.81 -5.41 1.90
N ASN A 26 15.27 -5.82 3.08
CA ASN A 26 14.76 -7.02 3.74
C ASN A 26 13.68 -6.69 4.77
N ASN A 27 13.67 -5.47 5.29
CA ASN A 27 12.77 -5.04 6.35
C ASN A 27 11.84 -3.93 5.87
N CYS A 28 10.61 -3.96 6.37
CA CYS A 28 9.60 -2.97 6.06
C CYS A 28 10.01 -1.59 6.57
N TYR A 29 10.03 -0.59 5.69
CA TYR A 29 10.35 0.79 6.07
C TYR A 29 9.36 1.37 7.08
N SER A 30 8.10 0.95 7.04
CA SER A 30 7.05 1.50 7.90
C SER A 30 7.02 0.91 9.31
N CYS A 31 7.49 -0.32 9.51
CA CYS A 31 7.38 -0.98 10.83
C CYS A 31 8.59 -1.84 11.24
N GLY A 32 9.61 -1.97 10.39
CA GLY A 32 10.83 -2.72 10.66
C GLY A 32 10.71 -4.24 10.55
N THR A 33 9.52 -4.82 10.36
CA THR A 33 9.37 -6.27 10.23
C THR A 33 9.88 -6.76 8.88
N LYS A 34 10.44 -7.97 8.84
CA LYS A 34 10.91 -8.58 7.58
C LYS A 34 9.79 -8.67 6.54
N TYR A 35 10.10 -8.34 5.30
CA TYR A 35 9.19 -8.54 4.18
C TYR A 35 8.92 -10.03 3.94
N SER A 36 7.70 -10.34 3.51
CA SER A 36 7.34 -11.61 2.87
C SER A 36 7.39 -11.45 1.36
N GLN A 37 7.49 -12.54 0.61
CA GLN A 37 7.47 -12.54 -0.85
C GLN A 37 6.27 -13.34 -1.36
N THR A 38 5.70 -12.92 -2.49
CA THR A 38 4.71 -13.72 -3.21
C THR A 38 5.40 -14.86 -3.95
N LEU A 39 4.68 -15.98 -4.17
CA LEU A 39 5.25 -17.17 -4.79
C LEU A 39 5.59 -17.00 -6.27
N LEU A 40 4.79 -16.21 -7.01
CA LEU A 40 4.87 -16.15 -8.46
C LEU A 40 5.81 -15.05 -8.99
N PHE A 41 5.91 -13.92 -8.28
CA PHE A 41 6.64 -12.74 -8.75
C PHE A 41 7.69 -12.24 -7.76
N GLU A 42 7.90 -12.98 -6.66
CA GLU A 42 8.81 -12.59 -5.57
C GLU A 42 8.54 -11.19 -4.98
N GLN A 43 7.35 -10.65 -5.24
CA GLN A 43 6.96 -9.30 -4.84
C GLN A 43 7.02 -9.21 -3.32
N LYS A 44 7.90 -8.34 -2.83
CA LYS A 44 8.06 -8.08 -1.40
C LYS A 44 6.87 -7.28 -0.88
N TYR A 45 6.29 -7.75 0.22
CA TYR A 45 5.20 -7.09 0.95
C TYR A 45 5.28 -7.35 2.45
N CYS A 46 4.81 -6.40 3.26
CA CYS A 46 4.79 -6.50 4.72
C CYS A 46 3.42 -6.98 5.20
N LYS A 47 3.37 -8.21 5.75
CA LYS A 47 2.13 -8.82 6.28
C LYS A 47 1.48 -7.96 7.37
N SER A 48 2.27 -7.45 8.32
CA SER A 48 1.76 -6.65 9.44
C SER A 48 1.13 -5.34 8.96
N CYS A 49 1.78 -4.65 8.02
CA CYS A 49 1.24 -3.41 7.44
C CYS A 49 0.03 -3.69 6.55
N LEU A 50 0.02 -4.77 5.77
CA LEU A 50 -1.14 -5.20 4.98
C LEU A 50 -2.35 -5.49 5.86
N CYS A 51 -2.18 -6.21 6.97
CA CYS A 51 -3.27 -6.46 7.92
C CYS A 51 -3.85 -5.16 8.49
N ARG A 52 -2.99 -4.21 8.87
CA ARG A 52 -3.42 -2.88 9.36
C ARG A 52 -4.14 -2.07 8.28
N TYR A 53 -3.64 -2.16 7.04
CA TYR A 53 -4.23 -1.50 5.88
C TYR A 53 -5.65 -2.02 5.64
N ILE A 54 -5.83 -3.34 5.55
CA ILE A 54 -7.16 -3.97 5.39
C ILE A 54 -8.09 -3.67 6.57
N GLN A 55 -7.58 -3.72 7.81
CA GLN A 55 -8.39 -3.40 8.99
C GLN A 55 -8.89 -1.96 8.99
N LYS A 56 -8.08 -1.02 8.47
CA LYS A 56 -8.44 0.39 8.37
C LYS A 56 -9.33 0.68 7.16
N ASP A 57 -9.17 -0.07 6.07
CA ASP A 57 -9.96 0.06 4.84
C ASP A 57 -11.31 -0.67 4.89
N ASN A 58 -11.56 -1.51 5.89
CA ASN A 58 -12.93 -1.96 6.18
C ASN A 58 -13.88 -0.77 6.50
N ASP A 59 -13.33 0.42 6.78
CA ASP A 59 -14.07 1.67 6.95
C ASP A 59 -14.08 2.58 5.70
N THR A 60 -13.31 2.28 4.64
CA THR A 60 -13.23 3.17 3.46
C THR A 60 -12.90 2.38 2.20
N TYR A 61 -13.92 2.32 1.34
CA TYR A 61 -14.00 1.76 -0.01
C TYR A 61 -12.64 1.60 -0.72
N LEU A 62 -12.28 0.36 -1.06
CA LEU A 62 -11.28 0.09 -2.09
C LEU A 62 -11.90 0.59 -3.41
N ASP A 63 -11.65 1.87 -3.75
CA ASP A 63 -12.12 2.51 -4.98
C ASP A 63 -11.54 1.79 -6.20
N VAL A 64 -12.14 0.64 -6.55
CA VAL A 64 -12.08 0.08 -7.89
C VAL A 64 -12.85 1.06 -8.75
N TYR A 65 -12.11 1.98 -9.38
CA TYR A 65 -12.65 2.86 -10.41
C TYR A 65 -13.09 1.97 -11.58
N ASN A 66 -14.32 1.47 -11.51
CA ASN A 66 -14.94 0.71 -12.56
C ASN A 66 -15.33 1.72 -13.65
N ASN A 67 -14.37 2.09 -14.49
CA ASN A 67 -14.62 2.80 -15.75
C ASN A 67 -15.38 1.85 -16.68
N GLY A 68 -16.68 1.73 -16.44
CA GLY A 68 -17.55 0.77 -17.10
C GLY A 68 -18.80 1.41 -17.65
N HIS A 69 -18.69 2.51 -18.40
CA HIS A 69 -19.74 2.93 -19.34
C HIS A 69 -19.10 3.51 -20.61
N ILE A 70 -18.49 2.61 -21.40
CA ILE A 70 -18.54 2.72 -22.86
C ILE A 70 -19.81 2.00 -23.31
N TYR A 71 -20.80 2.78 -23.76
CA TYR A 71 -21.66 2.62 -24.95
C TYR A 71 -22.69 3.75 -24.93
#